data_AF-A0A2V8KEB0-F1
#
_entry.id   AF-A0A2V8KEB0-F1
#
_cell.length_a   1.000
_cell.length_b   1.000
_cell.length_c   1.000
_cell.angle_alpha   90.00
_cell.angle_beta   90.00
_cell.angle_gamma   90.00
#
_symmetry.space_group_name_H-M   'P 1'
#
loop_
_entity.id
_entity.type
_entity.pdbx_description
1 polymer ?
#
loop_
_entity_poly.entity_id
_entity_poly.type
_entity_poly.pdbx_seq_one_letter_code
_entity_poly.pdbx_strand_id
1 'polypeptide(L)'
;MKVRRAFGVFALVMYGMTGMHAQQQQTDLSKPKVPLVSVVGCATQMSDGTWMLTKATDGVESKVLFMSAKEIEEAKTKPLGNNQYKLLGTVDFLTKEDLLNDPHRAEFTRPEVANATGQLQNGRKLLVKGLLITVSNEKRLNLVSVQQLADTCK
;
A
#
# COMPACT_ATOMS: atom_id res chain seq x y z
N MET A 1 29.27 72.96 2.06
CA MET A 1 28.35 71.99 2.73
C MET A 1 29.20 71.02 3.52
N LYS A 2 29.16 71.09 4.86
CA LYS A 2 30.12 70.42 5.76
C LYS A 2 29.37 69.55 6.76
N VAL A 3 29.72 68.28 6.77
CA VAL A 3 29.38 67.26 7.76
C VAL A 3 29.88 67.68 9.15
N ARG A 4 29.09 67.48 10.21
CA ARG A 4 29.60 67.24 11.57
C ARG A 4 28.72 66.27 12.37
N ARG A 5 29.42 65.34 13.00
CA ARG A 5 28.99 64.25 13.89
C ARG A 5 28.65 64.78 15.29
N ALA A 6 27.82 64.05 16.05
CA ALA A 6 28.24 63.23 17.21
C ALA A 6 27.25 63.19 18.41
N PHE A 7 27.33 62.07 19.15
CA PHE A 7 26.82 61.76 20.51
C PHE A 7 25.29 61.66 20.69
N GLY A 8 24.71 60.72 21.44
CA GLY A 8 25.21 59.72 22.39
C GLY A 8 24.08 58.79 22.85
N VAL A 9 24.45 57.83 23.69
CA VAL A 9 23.77 56.59 24.14
C VAL A 9 22.54 56.81 25.05
N PHE A 10 21.64 55.79 25.09
CA PHE A 10 20.73 55.26 26.16
C PHE A 10 19.33 54.95 25.56
N ALA A 11 18.58 53.86 25.78
CA ALA A 11 18.69 52.59 26.51
C ALA A 11 17.45 51.71 26.17
N LEU A 12 17.39 50.48 26.73
CA LEU A 12 16.23 49.58 26.95
C LEU A 12 15.89 48.46 25.94
N VAL A 13 16.63 47.34 26.05
CA VAL A 13 16.18 46.01 26.54
C VAL A 13 14.69 45.60 26.37
N MET A 14 14.51 44.59 25.50
CA MET A 14 13.60 43.40 25.55
C MET A 14 12.06 43.57 25.42
N TYR A 15 11.46 42.93 24.41
CA TYR A 15 10.92 41.56 24.55
C TYR A 15 10.40 41.07 23.18
N GLY A 16 10.88 39.90 22.76
CA GLY A 16 10.46 39.25 21.52
C GLY A 16 9.05 38.69 21.63
N MET A 17 8.29 38.82 20.56
CA MET A 17 7.26 37.85 20.17
C MET A 17 7.26 37.77 18.64
N THR A 18 8.31 37.17 18.08
CA THR A 18 8.15 36.48 16.79
C THR A 18 7.29 35.26 17.06
N GLY A 19 5.97 35.45 16.97
CA GLY A 19 5.02 34.37 16.93
C GLY A 19 5.42 33.45 15.78
N MET A 20 5.97 32.30 16.11
CA MET A 20 6.13 31.22 15.16
C MET A 20 4.71 30.84 14.73
N HIS A 21 4.30 31.27 13.54
CA HIS A 21 3.14 30.68 12.88
C HIS A 21 3.50 29.21 12.64
N ALA A 22 3.11 28.35 13.58
CA ALA A 22 2.96 26.94 13.32
C ALA A 22 1.93 26.83 12.20
N GLN A 23 2.40 26.67 10.97
CA GLN A 23 1.56 26.35 9.84
C GLN A 23 1.04 24.94 10.10
N GLN A 24 -0.08 24.84 10.82
CA GLN A 24 -0.82 23.60 10.98
C GLN A 24 -1.23 23.18 9.57
N GLN A 25 -0.50 22.22 9.02
CA GLN A 25 -0.87 21.55 7.78
C GLN A 25 -2.18 20.83 8.04
N GLN A 26 -3.29 21.52 7.77
CA GLN A 26 -4.64 21.00 7.94
C GLN A 26 -4.77 19.78 7.05
N THR A 27 -4.77 18.60 7.69
CA THR A 27 -4.85 17.33 6.97
C THR A 27 -6.26 17.22 6.41
N ASP A 28 -6.39 17.26 5.09
CA ASP A 28 -7.65 17.09 4.39
C ASP A 28 -8.18 15.67 4.62
N LEU A 29 -9.14 15.52 5.54
CA LEU A 29 -9.75 14.24 5.90
C LEU A 29 -10.66 13.69 4.79
N SER A 30 -10.92 14.43 3.70
CA SER A 30 -11.72 13.96 2.57
C SER A 30 -10.97 12.96 1.67
N LYS A 31 -9.64 12.90 1.78
CA LYS A 31 -8.81 11.94 1.03
C LYS A 31 -8.38 10.79 1.93
N PRO A 32 -8.42 9.53 1.44
CA PRO A 32 -7.89 8.40 2.19
C PRO A 32 -6.44 8.65 2.57
N LYS A 33 -6.10 8.45 3.84
CA LYS A 33 -4.72 8.56 4.32
C LYS A 33 -3.78 7.57 3.62
N VAL A 34 -4.33 6.46 3.11
CA VAL A 34 -3.64 5.42 2.37
C VAL A 34 -4.41 5.18 1.07
N PRO A 35 -3.82 5.40 -0.12
CA PRO A 35 -4.56 5.27 -1.37
C PRO A 35 -4.90 3.81 -1.65
N LEU A 36 -6.12 3.57 -2.11
CA LEU A 36 -6.54 2.30 -2.68
C LEU A 36 -6.02 2.24 -4.13
N VAL A 37 -5.28 1.18 -4.47
CA VAL A 37 -4.70 1.00 -5.80
C VAL A 37 -5.05 -0.37 -6.38
N SER A 38 -5.13 -0.42 -7.71
CA SER A 38 -5.25 -1.62 -8.53
C SER A 38 -3.89 -1.94 -9.16
N VAL A 39 -3.42 -3.18 -9.04
CA VAL A 39 -2.08 -3.61 -9.49
C VAL A 39 -2.17 -4.97 -10.15
N VAL A 40 -1.48 -5.15 -11.28
CA VAL A 40 -1.30 -6.47 -11.91
C VAL A 40 0.11 -6.98 -11.64
N GLY A 41 0.27 -8.26 -11.32
CA GLY A 41 1.59 -8.86 -11.12
C GLY A 41 1.57 -10.36 -10.87
N CYS A 42 2.73 -10.92 -10.52
CA CYS A 42 2.92 -12.34 -10.23
C CYS A 42 2.86 -12.60 -8.73
N ALA A 43 2.01 -13.52 -8.31
CA ALA A 43 2.04 -14.03 -6.95
C ALA A 43 3.28 -14.91 -6.74
N THR A 44 4.08 -14.56 -5.75
CA THR A 44 5.30 -15.27 -5.40
C THR A 44 5.32 -15.50 -3.90
N GLN A 45 5.38 -16.76 -3.47
CA GLN A 45 5.65 -17.11 -2.09
C GLN A 45 7.16 -17.21 -1.89
N MET A 46 7.69 -16.39 -0.99
CA MET A 46 9.09 -16.38 -0.61
C MET A 46 9.39 -17.55 0.35
N SER A 47 10.68 -17.88 0.53
CA SER A 47 11.10 -19.01 1.36
C SER A 47 10.75 -18.86 2.85
N ASP A 48 10.53 -17.64 3.32
CA ASP A 48 10.09 -17.32 4.67
C ASP A 48 8.54 -17.35 4.82
N GLY A 49 7.82 -17.76 3.79
CA GLY A 49 6.36 -17.78 3.75
C GLY A 49 5.72 -16.42 3.40
N THR A 50 6.51 -15.35 3.25
CA THR A 50 6.00 -14.04 2.85
C THR A 50 5.46 -14.10 1.42
N TRP A 51 4.26 -13.55 1.21
CA TRP A 51 3.72 -13.35 -0.14
C TRP A 51 4.14 -12.01 -0.73
N MET A 52 4.62 -12.07 -1.96
CA MET A 52 5.02 -10.91 -2.77
C MET A 52 4.21 -10.89 -4.06
N LEU A 53 3.83 -9.69 -4.50
CA LEU A 53 3.41 -9.45 -5.88
C LEU A 53 4.62 -8.91 -6.65
N THR A 54 5.26 -9.77 -7.43
CA THR A 54 6.47 -9.48 -8.21
C THR A 54 6.14 -9.16 -9.67
N LYS A 55 7.10 -8.60 -10.41
CA LYS A 55 6.90 -8.13 -11.80
C LYS A 55 5.61 -7.29 -11.95
N ALA A 56 5.35 -6.47 -10.92
CA ALA A 56 4.10 -5.78 -10.78
C ALA A 56 4.09 -4.47 -11.56
N THR A 57 2.92 -4.06 -12.03
CA THR A 57 2.70 -2.70 -12.56
C THR A 57 2.82 -1.67 -11.45
N ASP A 58 2.85 -0.39 -11.81
CA ASP A 58 2.53 0.65 -10.84
C ASP A 58 1.08 0.52 -10.36
N GLY A 59 0.80 1.09 -9.19
CA GLY A 59 -0.56 1.16 -8.64
C GLY A 59 -1.37 2.24 -9.35
N VAL A 60 -2.52 1.84 -9.89
CA VAL A 60 -3.51 2.77 -10.43
C VAL A 60 -4.54 3.04 -9.35
N GLU A 61 -4.66 4.29 -8.90
CA GLU A 61 -5.63 4.65 -7.87
C GLU A 61 -7.06 4.23 -8.25
N SER A 62 -7.79 3.69 -7.27
CA SER A 62 -9.18 3.29 -7.40
C SER A 62 -10.01 3.91 -6.29
N LYS A 63 -11.27 4.19 -6.59
CA LYS A 63 -12.25 4.71 -5.61
C LYS A 63 -13.20 3.62 -5.09
N VAL A 64 -13.11 2.40 -5.61
CA VAL A 64 -14.00 1.28 -5.29
C VAL A 64 -13.22 0.01 -4.99
N LEU A 65 -13.67 -0.76 -4.00
CA LEU A 65 -12.99 -1.95 -3.50
C LEU A 65 -13.13 -3.17 -4.42
N PHE A 66 -14.25 -3.28 -5.15
CA PHE A 66 -14.53 -4.39 -6.04
C PHE A 66 -13.95 -4.14 -7.44
N MET A 67 -13.70 -5.22 -8.18
CA MET A 67 -13.29 -5.18 -9.59
C MET A 67 -14.50 -5.43 -10.48
N SER A 68 -14.64 -4.66 -11.56
CA SER A 68 -15.67 -4.94 -12.56
C SER A 68 -15.21 -6.03 -13.53
N ALA A 69 -16.13 -6.72 -14.20
CA ALA A 69 -15.79 -7.68 -15.24
C ALA A 69 -14.90 -7.04 -16.34
N LYS A 70 -15.21 -5.80 -16.73
CA LYS A 70 -14.40 -5.03 -17.68
C LYS A 70 -12.97 -4.82 -17.18
N GLU A 71 -12.80 -4.43 -15.92
CA GLU A 71 -11.46 -4.23 -15.31
C GLU A 71 -10.65 -5.53 -15.32
N ILE A 72 -11.32 -6.66 -15.04
CA ILE A 72 -10.69 -7.99 -15.06
C ILE A 72 -10.25 -8.36 -16.48
N GLU A 73 -11.13 -8.21 -17.48
CA GLU A 73 -10.79 -8.53 -18.88
C GLU A 73 -9.63 -7.67 -19.40
N GLU A 74 -9.65 -6.37 -19.11
CA GLU A 74 -8.55 -5.46 -19.46
C GLU A 74 -7.24 -5.86 -18.77
N ALA A 75 -7.30 -6.31 -17.52
CA ALA A 75 -6.11 -6.72 -16.77
C ALA A 75 -5.44 -7.99 -17.30
N LYS A 76 -6.19 -8.92 -17.91
CA LYS A 76 -5.62 -10.15 -18.48
C LYS A 76 -4.52 -9.84 -19.51
N THR A 77 -4.75 -8.85 -20.35
CA THR A 77 -3.83 -8.44 -21.44
C THR A 77 -2.82 -7.39 -21.02
N LYS A 78 -2.93 -6.82 -19.81
CA LYS A 78 -1.94 -5.85 -19.31
C LYS A 78 -0.54 -6.48 -19.23
N PRO A 79 0.50 -5.78 -19.72
CA PRO A 79 1.88 -6.22 -19.54
C PRO A 79 2.25 -6.18 -18.05
N LEU A 80 3.18 -7.05 -17.67
CA LEU A 80 3.82 -7.02 -16.36
C LEU A 80 4.73 -5.79 -16.24
N GLY A 81 5.05 -5.41 -15.01
CA GLY A 81 5.96 -4.31 -14.71
C GLY A 81 7.23 -4.78 -14.00
N ASN A 82 7.93 -3.82 -13.39
CA ASN A 82 9.21 -4.04 -12.70
C ASN A 82 9.12 -3.84 -11.18
N ASN A 83 7.92 -3.56 -10.66
CA ASN A 83 7.72 -3.32 -9.24
C ASN A 83 7.59 -4.62 -8.45
N GLN A 84 7.72 -4.47 -7.14
CA GLN A 84 7.39 -5.51 -6.18
C GLN A 84 6.61 -4.91 -5.00
N TYR A 85 5.66 -5.67 -4.48
CA TYR A 85 4.86 -5.30 -3.33
C TYR A 85 4.78 -6.48 -2.35
N LYS A 86 5.04 -6.23 -1.07
CA LYS A 86 4.72 -7.20 -0.02
C LYS A 86 3.22 -7.24 0.20
N LEU A 87 2.63 -8.43 0.22
CA LEU A 87 1.20 -8.62 0.41
C LEU A 87 0.89 -8.82 1.89
N LEU A 88 -0.12 -8.09 2.38
CA LEU A 88 -0.66 -8.21 3.74
C LEU A 88 -2.13 -8.64 3.63
N GLY A 89 -2.65 -9.26 4.70
CA GLY A 89 -4.05 -9.73 4.71
C GLY A 89 -4.31 -10.87 3.73
N THR A 90 -3.34 -11.77 3.56
CA THR A 90 -3.37 -12.82 2.52
C THR A 90 -4.29 -13.99 2.84
N VAL A 91 -4.58 -14.22 4.13
CA VAL A 91 -5.26 -15.42 4.63
C VAL A 91 -6.62 -15.69 4.00
N ASP A 92 -7.39 -14.66 3.66
CA ASP A 92 -8.72 -14.79 3.04
C ASP A 92 -8.63 -15.20 1.55
N PHE A 93 -7.43 -15.12 0.97
CA PHE A 93 -7.18 -15.37 -0.45
C PHE A 93 -6.41 -16.66 -0.72
N LEU A 94 -5.89 -17.32 0.31
CA LEU A 94 -5.18 -18.60 0.18
C LEU A 94 -6.13 -19.74 -0.20
N THR A 95 -5.56 -20.90 -0.55
CA THR A 95 -6.31 -22.16 -0.56
C THR A 95 -6.65 -22.56 0.88
N LYS A 96 -7.65 -23.43 1.06
CA LYS A 96 -8.00 -23.92 2.41
C LYS A 96 -6.86 -24.72 3.01
N GLU A 97 -6.18 -25.49 2.16
CA GLU A 97 -5.02 -26.30 2.51
C GLU A 97 -3.88 -25.40 2.99
N ASP A 98 -3.53 -24.36 2.23
CA ASP A 98 -2.46 -23.42 2.60
C ASP A 98 -2.80 -22.60 3.85
N LEU A 99 -4.08 -22.22 4.03
CA LEU A 99 -4.53 -21.53 5.24
C LEU A 99 -4.36 -22.38 6.50
N LEU A 100 -4.64 -23.69 6.41
CA LEU A 100 -4.60 -24.60 7.54
C LEU A 100 -3.23 -25.23 7.79
N ASN A 101 -2.28 -25.03 6.88
CA ASN A 101 -0.87 -25.32 7.13
C ASN A 101 -0.25 -24.38 8.19
N ASP A 102 -0.91 -23.26 8.52
CA ASP A 102 -0.55 -22.44 9.69
C ASP A 102 -1.02 -23.13 10.99
N PRO A 103 -0.09 -23.50 11.90
CA PRO A 103 -0.43 -24.24 13.11
C PRO A 103 -1.39 -23.49 14.04
N HIS A 104 -1.28 -22.17 14.12
CA HIS A 104 -2.17 -21.35 14.94
C HIS A 104 -3.56 -21.28 14.31
N ARG A 105 -3.66 -21.29 12.98
CA ARG A 105 -4.94 -21.23 12.29
C ARG A 105 -5.72 -22.54 12.38
N ALA A 106 -5.02 -23.68 12.31
CA ALA A 106 -5.60 -25.01 12.45
C ALA A 106 -6.26 -25.23 13.83
N GLU A 107 -5.79 -24.52 14.88
CA GLU A 107 -6.37 -24.59 16.23
C GLU A 107 -7.80 -24.02 16.28
N PHE A 108 -8.08 -22.98 15.49
CA PHE A 108 -9.34 -22.22 15.55
C PHE A 108 -10.24 -22.38 14.31
N THR A 109 -9.74 -23.01 13.24
CA THR A 109 -10.44 -23.08 11.95
C THR A 109 -10.48 -24.51 11.44
N ARG A 110 -11.70 -25.05 11.22
CA ARG A 110 -11.86 -26.33 10.54
C ARG A 110 -11.93 -26.14 9.01
N PRO A 111 -11.49 -27.10 8.18
CA PRO A 111 -11.54 -27.01 6.72
C PRO A 111 -12.93 -26.66 6.16
N GLU A 112 -13.99 -27.16 6.80
CA GLU A 112 -15.36 -26.98 6.34
C GLU A 112 -15.85 -25.53 6.52
N VAL A 113 -15.27 -24.80 7.49
CA VAL A 113 -15.66 -23.42 7.84
C VAL A 113 -14.62 -22.38 7.43
N ALA A 114 -13.50 -22.81 6.85
CA ALA A 114 -12.46 -21.92 6.37
C ALA A 114 -12.98 -21.03 5.21
N ASN A 115 -13.01 -19.72 5.45
CA ASN A 115 -13.31 -18.72 4.41
C ASN A 115 -12.03 -18.37 3.66
N ALA A 116 -11.76 -19.09 2.57
CA ALA A 116 -10.56 -18.93 1.77
C ALA A 116 -10.92 -19.05 0.29
N THR A 117 -10.62 -18.03 -0.51
CA THR A 117 -11.07 -17.96 -1.91
C THR A 117 -10.18 -18.76 -2.88
N GLY A 118 -8.97 -19.15 -2.47
CA GLY A 118 -8.04 -19.93 -3.30
C GLY A 118 -7.39 -19.13 -4.44
N GLN A 119 -7.52 -17.81 -4.46
CA GLN A 119 -7.07 -16.97 -5.59
C GLN A 119 -5.59 -16.59 -5.53
N LEU A 120 -5.00 -16.60 -4.35
CA LEU A 120 -3.57 -16.35 -4.13
C LEU A 120 -2.83 -17.69 -4.12
N GLN A 121 -2.30 -18.07 -5.26
CA GLN A 121 -1.44 -19.26 -5.42
C GLN A 121 -0.12 -18.88 -6.08
N ASN A 122 0.94 -19.63 -5.79
CA ASN A 122 2.28 -19.32 -6.24
C ASN A 122 2.38 -19.42 -7.78
N GLY A 123 3.07 -18.46 -8.40
CA GLY A 123 3.30 -18.41 -9.84
C GLY A 123 2.11 -17.94 -10.68
N ARG A 124 0.95 -17.62 -10.08
CA ARG A 124 -0.23 -17.11 -10.81
C ARG A 124 -0.09 -15.64 -11.19
N LYS A 125 -0.71 -15.24 -12.31
CA LYS A 125 -0.90 -13.82 -12.66
C LYS A 125 -2.15 -13.33 -11.96
N LEU A 126 -2.03 -12.24 -11.21
CA LEU A 126 -3.13 -11.65 -10.43
C LEU A 126 -3.41 -10.22 -10.84
N LEU A 127 -4.68 -9.83 -10.71
CA LEU A 127 -5.10 -8.45 -10.47
C LEU A 127 -5.42 -8.34 -8.98
N VAL A 128 -4.87 -7.35 -8.29
CA VAL A 128 -5.15 -7.10 -6.88
C VAL A 128 -5.60 -5.67 -6.68
N LYS A 129 -6.52 -5.47 -5.75
CA LYS A 129 -6.77 -4.16 -5.13
C LYS A 129 -6.29 -4.20 -3.70
N GLY A 130 -5.61 -3.15 -3.28
CA GLY A 130 -5.09 -3.03 -1.93
C GLY A 130 -4.79 -1.60 -1.53
N LEU A 131 -4.71 -1.38 -0.22
CA LEU A 131 -4.26 -0.12 0.35
C LEU A 131 -2.73 -0.06 0.27
N LEU A 132 -2.21 0.92 -0.45
CA LEU A 132 -0.77 1.07 -0.69
C LEU A 132 -0.08 1.75 0.49
N ILE A 133 0.73 0.99 1.20
CA ILE A 133 1.53 1.47 2.33
C ILE A 133 2.99 1.53 1.90
N THR A 134 3.57 2.73 1.93
CA THR A 134 4.99 2.94 1.65
C THR A 134 5.73 3.16 2.95
N VAL A 135 6.73 2.32 3.22
CA VAL A 135 7.72 2.53 4.27
C VAL A 135 9.09 2.77 3.61
N SER A 136 10.09 3.22 4.37
CA SER A 136 11.36 3.79 3.86
C SER A 136 12.11 2.96 2.79
N ASN A 137 11.77 1.68 2.61
CA ASN A 137 12.48 0.74 1.74
C ASN A 137 11.58 -0.42 1.25
N GLU A 138 10.26 -0.31 1.40
CA GLU A 138 9.34 -1.37 0.97
C GLU A 138 7.96 -0.78 0.62
N LYS A 139 7.35 -1.30 -0.45
CA LYS A 139 5.94 -1.06 -0.77
C LYS A 139 5.12 -2.26 -0.33
N ARG A 140 4.02 -2.01 0.37
CA ARG A 140 3.09 -3.04 0.84
C ARG A 140 1.70 -2.80 0.30
N LEU A 141 0.97 -3.88 0.05
CA LEU A 141 -0.45 -3.83 -0.27
C LEU A 141 -1.21 -4.61 0.79
N ASN A 142 -2.03 -3.90 1.58
CA ASN A 142 -3.05 -4.58 2.36
C ASN A 142 -4.19 -4.96 1.42
N LEU A 143 -4.33 -6.26 1.15
CA LEU A 143 -5.26 -6.78 0.16
C LEU A 143 -6.70 -6.54 0.59
N VAL A 144 -7.51 -6.08 -0.36
CA VAL A 144 -8.97 -5.96 -0.19
C VAL A 144 -9.73 -6.78 -1.21
N SER A 145 -9.12 -7.07 -2.36
CA SER A 145 -9.67 -7.94 -3.39
C SER A 145 -8.53 -8.53 -4.22
N VAL A 146 -8.65 -9.80 -4.55
CA VAL A 146 -7.74 -10.54 -5.41
C VAL A 146 -8.57 -11.18 -6.50
N GLN A 147 -8.06 -11.12 -7.73
CA GLN A 147 -8.59 -11.86 -8.87
C GLN A 147 -7.45 -12.61 -9.57
N GLN A 148 -7.56 -13.93 -9.67
CA GLN A 148 -6.68 -14.70 -10.53
C GLN A 148 -7.01 -14.40 -12.00
N LEU A 149 -5.99 -14.01 -12.77
CA LEU A 149 -6.10 -13.70 -14.20
C LEU A 149 -5.62 -14.86 -15.07
N ALA A 150 -4.59 -15.58 -14.64
CA ALA A 150 -4.03 -16.70 -15.38
C ALA A 150 -3.30 -17.70 -14.47
N ASP A 151 -3.26 -18.95 -14.93
CA ASP A 151 -2.61 -20.07 -14.25
C ASP A 151 -1.08 -19.98 -14.20
N THR A 152 -0.48 -19.15 -15.06
CA THR A 152 0.96 -18.90 -15.04
C THR A 152 1.22 -17.42 -15.23
N CYS A 153 2.19 -16.87 -14.48
CA CYS A 153 2.64 -15.50 -14.65
C CYS A 153 3.78 -15.43 -15.67
N LYS A 154 3.38 -15.29 -16.93
CA LYS A 154 4.27 -15.13 -18.08
C LYS A 154 3.97 -13.81 -18.77
#